data_AF-A0A382PVM1-F1
#
_entry.id   AF-A0A382PVM1-F1
#
_cell.length_a   1.000
_cell.length_b   1.000
_cell.length_c   1.000
_cell.angle_alpha   90.00
_cell.angle_beta   90.00
_cell.angle_gamma   90.00
#
_symmetry.space_group_name_H-M   'P 1'
#
loop_
_entity.id
_entity.type
_entity.pdbx_description
1 polymer ?
#
loop_
_entity_poly.entity_id
_entity_poly.type
_entity_poly.pdbx_seq_one_letter_code
_entity_poly.pdbx_strand_id
1 'polypeptide(L)'
;MNSHKLICSPNSGETYYFRSYIPKDLIEYFDGVRQFRVSLKCAIKSRSLRITKILDVKVSSLFEEIRIGMKSLDIEQIKEILRIEIRKQILHSHRVREGTNRWDDDGIKRSLDSIQKKETILKDRLKSDSKSYKNEVESKLEEILKSLDIHVEKNSLEFQKLRNNFIDLSLLRHDWMRELVNQTGKTDDDFRKSAQQKIGMDLFPELQETSINDFRKSAQQEVKYNSVAGKNISEYAGLFYDRKRLEETS
;
A
#
# COMPACT_ATOMS: atom_id res chain seq x y z
N MET A 1 -22.69 -32.40 2.27
CA MET A 1 -21.34 -31.96 2.68
C MET A 1 -20.31 -32.93 2.10
N ASN A 2 -19.49 -32.48 1.15
CA ASN A 2 -18.45 -33.32 0.53
C ASN A 2 -17.25 -33.37 1.46
N SER A 3 -17.08 -34.46 2.19
CA SER A 3 -15.98 -34.61 3.16
C SER A 3 -14.63 -34.83 2.47
N HIS A 4 -13.66 -33.99 2.82
CA HIS A 4 -12.27 -34.07 2.38
C HIS A 4 -11.60 -35.29 3.01
N LYS A 5 -10.74 -35.97 2.25
CA LYS A 5 -10.17 -37.27 2.66
C LYS A 5 -8.66 -37.29 2.46
N LEU A 6 -7.95 -37.68 3.51
CA LEU A 6 -6.56 -38.11 3.41
C LEU A 6 -6.51 -39.45 2.67
N ILE A 7 -5.73 -39.54 1.61
CA ILE A 7 -5.58 -40.77 0.82
C ILE A 7 -4.11 -41.20 0.83
N CYS A 8 -3.88 -42.52 0.81
CA CYS A 8 -2.59 -43.13 0.53
C CYS A 8 -2.76 -44.01 -0.72
N SER A 9 -1.84 -43.95 -1.68
CA SER A 9 -1.81 -44.87 -2.83
C SER A 9 -0.73 -45.94 -2.62
N PRO A 10 -1.03 -47.24 -2.86
CA PRO A 10 -0.08 -48.32 -2.61
C PRO A 10 1.20 -48.23 -3.45
N ASN A 11 1.14 -47.63 -4.64
CA ASN A 11 2.22 -47.64 -5.63
C ASN A 11 3.06 -46.34 -5.67
N SER A 12 2.86 -45.40 -4.73
CA SER A 12 3.53 -44.10 -4.72
C SER A 12 4.28 -43.89 -3.41
N GLY A 13 5.48 -44.47 -3.29
CA GLY A 13 6.47 -44.26 -2.22
C GLY A 13 5.96 -43.51 -0.99
N GLU A 14 5.26 -44.23 -0.10
CA GLU A 14 4.84 -43.84 1.25
C GLU A 14 4.21 -42.45 1.47
N THR A 15 3.79 -41.70 0.44
CA THR A 15 3.31 -40.32 0.66
C THR A 15 1.79 -40.23 0.78
N TYR A 16 1.33 -39.46 1.76
CA TYR A 16 -0.07 -39.07 1.88
C TYR A 16 -0.46 -37.96 0.89
N TYR A 17 -1.72 -37.96 0.48
CA TYR A 17 -2.32 -36.98 -0.42
C TYR A 17 -3.50 -36.28 0.24
N PHE A 18 -3.56 -34.96 0.07
CA PHE A 18 -4.76 -34.18 0.32
C PHE A 18 -5.67 -34.25 -0.91
N ARG A 19 -6.93 -34.71 -0.73
CA ARG A 19 -7.96 -34.68 -1.77
C ARG A 19 -9.05 -33.71 -1.36
N SER A 20 -9.36 -32.77 -2.27
CA SER A 20 -10.51 -31.89 -2.15
C SER A 20 -11.46 -32.07 -3.33
N TYR A 21 -12.75 -31.93 -3.05
CA TYR A 21 -13.81 -31.95 -4.05
C TYR A 21 -14.23 -30.53 -4.36
N ILE A 22 -14.41 -30.26 -5.65
CA ILE A 22 -14.92 -28.97 -6.10
C ILE A 22 -16.44 -28.94 -5.80
N PRO A 23 -16.95 -27.86 -5.17
CA PRO A 23 -18.38 -27.68 -4.97
C PRO A 23 -19.17 -27.75 -6.28
N LYS A 24 -20.39 -28.29 -6.24
CA LYS A 24 -21.17 -28.58 -7.48
C LYS A 24 -21.40 -27.34 -8.34
N ASP A 25 -21.63 -26.23 -7.68
CA ASP A 25 -21.82 -24.89 -8.22
C ASP A 25 -20.55 -24.33 -8.91
N LEU A 26 -19.36 -24.79 -8.53
CA LEU A 26 -18.09 -24.35 -9.12
C LEU A 26 -17.54 -25.32 -10.19
N ILE A 27 -18.21 -26.43 -10.48
CA ILE A 27 -17.71 -27.44 -11.43
C ILE A 27 -17.57 -26.85 -12.84
N GLU A 28 -18.53 -26.04 -13.27
CA GLU A 28 -18.49 -25.40 -14.60
C GLU A 28 -17.36 -24.37 -14.70
N TYR A 29 -17.11 -23.61 -13.62
CA TYR A 29 -15.99 -22.66 -13.54
C TYR A 29 -14.61 -23.32 -13.70
N PHE A 30 -14.48 -24.58 -13.29
CA PHE A 30 -13.25 -25.37 -13.41
C PHE A 30 -13.30 -26.36 -14.58
N ASP A 31 -13.94 -26.02 -15.70
CA ASP A 31 -13.99 -26.83 -16.93
C ASP A 31 -14.46 -28.29 -16.70
N GLY A 32 -15.40 -28.48 -15.77
CA GLY A 32 -15.94 -29.79 -15.45
C GLY A 32 -15.10 -30.63 -14.47
N VAL A 33 -13.98 -30.10 -13.97
CA VAL A 33 -13.16 -30.78 -12.95
C VAL A 33 -13.95 -30.89 -11.65
N ARG A 34 -13.96 -32.10 -11.06
CA ARG A 34 -14.77 -32.41 -9.87
C ARG A 34 -13.97 -32.51 -8.57
N GLN A 35 -12.65 -32.64 -8.68
CA GLN A 35 -11.76 -32.83 -7.55
C GLN A 35 -10.31 -32.60 -7.96
N PHE A 36 -9.46 -32.33 -6.98
CA PHE A 36 -8.02 -32.32 -7.15
C PHE A 36 -7.33 -33.07 -6.01
N ARG A 37 -6.08 -33.45 -6.25
CA ARG A 37 -5.21 -34.13 -5.27
C ARG A 37 -3.85 -33.46 -5.23
N VAL A 38 -3.35 -33.22 -4.03
CA VAL A 38 -2.02 -32.64 -3.81
C VAL A 38 -1.22 -33.60 -2.94
N SER A 39 -0.03 -33.98 -3.38
CA SER A 39 0.89 -34.78 -2.57
C SER A 39 1.39 -33.94 -1.40
N LEU A 40 1.31 -34.49 -0.18
CA LEU A 40 1.85 -33.84 1.01
C LEU A 40 3.35 -34.11 1.19
N LYS A 41 3.95 -34.96 0.33
CA LYS A 41 5.34 -35.43 0.42
C LYS A 41 5.70 -35.87 1.84
N CYS A 42 4.78 -36.56 2.51
CA CYS A 42 4.90 -36.93 3.91
C CYS A 42 4.43 -38.36 4.11
N ALA A 43 5.28 -39.17 4.74
CA ALA A 43 4.95 -40.56 5.13
C ALA A 43 4.40 -40.70 6.55
N ILE A 44 4.38 -39.61 7.32
CA ILE A 44 3.90 -39.61 8.71
C ILE A 44 2.42 -39.25 8.74
N LYS A 45 1.58 -40.21 9.17
CA LYS A 45 0.12 -40.08 9.19
C LYS A 45 -0.38 -38.91 10.04
N SER A 46 0.14 -38.76 11.26
CA SER A 46 -0.29 -37.71 12.20
C SER A 46 0.00 -36.30 11.67
N ARG A 47 1.19 -36.09 11.10
CA ARG A 47 1.58 -34.81 10.45
C ARG A 47 0.70 -34.53 9.23
N SER A 48 0.49 -35.54 8.40
CA SER A 48 -0.34 -35.43 7.18
C SER A 48 -1.79 -35.09 7.48
N LEU A 49 -2.35 -35.63 8.58
CA LEU A 49 -3.68 -35.28 9.06
C LEU A 49 -3.76 -33.81 9.51
N ARG A 50 -2.76 -33.30 10.23
CA ARG A 50 -2.73 -31.89 10.66
C ARG A 50 -2.65 -30.95 9.46
N ILE A 51 -1.77 -31.24 8.50
CA ILE A 51 -1.63 -30.45 7.28
C ILE A 51 -2.93 -30.48 6.46
N THR A 52 -3.56 -31.65 6.34
CA THR A 52 -4.85 -31.81 5.66
C THR A 52 -5.92 -30.91 6.24
N LYS A 53 -6.05 -30.82 7.57
CA LYS A 53 -7.01 -29.91 8.22
C LYS A 53 -6.75 -28.43 7.90
N ILE A 54 -5.48 -28.03 7.84
CA ILE A 54 -5.11 -26.63 7.52
C ILE A 54 -5.43 -26.32 6.05
N LEU A 55 -5.04 -27.21 5.14
CA LEU A 55 -5.34 -27.09 3.72
C LEU A 55 -6.85 -27.07 3.46
N ASP A 56 -7.60 -27.85 4.24
CA ASP A 56 -9.06 -27.91 4.13
C ASP A 56 -9.73 -26.55 4.38
N VAL A 57 -9.35 -25.89 5.47
CA VAL A 57 -9.83 -24.54 5.80
C VAL A 57 -9.44 -23.54 4.71
N LYS A 58 -8.18 -23.61 4.23
CA LYS A 58 -7.70 -22.70 3.17
C LYS A 58 -8.43 -22.90 1.85
N VAL A 59 -8.63 -24.14 1.43
CA VAL A 59 -9.33 -24.46 0.18
C VAL A 59 -10.81 -24.11 0.26
N SER A 60 -11.43 -24.30 1.43
CA SER A 60 -12.81 -23.86 1.65
C SER A 60 -12.94 -22.35 1.53
N SER A 61 -12.03 -21.57 2.14
CA SER A 61 -11.96 -20.11 1.97
C SER A 61 -11.85 -19.71 0.50
N LEU A 62 -10.94 -20.35 -0.24
CA LEU A 62 -10.77 -20.10 -1.67
C LEU A 62 -12.04 -20.36 -2.48
N PHE A 63 -12.78 -21.43 -2.17
CA PHE A 63 -14.06 -21.68 -2.84
C PHE A 63 -15.11 -20.63 -2.51
N GLU A 64 -15.19 -20.13 -1.28
CA GLU A 64 -16.08 -19.01 -0.95
C GLU A 64 -15.64 -17.72 -1.68
N GLU A 65 -14.34 -17.43 -1.72
CA GLU A 65 -13.79 -16.30 -2.49
C GLU A 65 -14.13 -16.39 -3.97
N ILE A 66 -14.08 -17.58 -4.57
CA ILE A 66 -14.49 -17.81 -5.96
C ILE A 66 -16.00 -17.66 -6.14
N ARG A 67 -16.83 -18.12 -5.18
CA ARG A 67 -18.31 -17.93 -5.24
C ARG A 67 -18.73 -16.49 -5.13
N ILE A 68 -18.02 -15.70 -4.34
CA ILE A 68 -18.20 -14.25 -4.26
C ILE A 68 -17.86 -13.62 -5.63
N GLY A 69 -17.15 -14.34 -6.50
CA GLY A 69 -17.14 -14.12 -7.94
C GLY A 69 -15.94 -13.33 -8.42
N MET A 70 -15.35 -12.48 -7.58
CA MET A 70 -14.18 -11.63 -7.87
C MET A 70 -13.74 -10.95 -6.58
N LYS A 71 -12.50 -10.45 -6.52
CA LYS A 71 -11.93 -9.79 -5.32
C LYS A 71 -12.88 -8.69 -4.83
N SER A 72 -13.31 -8.77 -3.57
CA SER A 72 -13.88 -7.61 -2.89
C SER A 72 -12.85 -6.49 -2.87
N LEU A 73 -13.31 -5.23 -2.78
CA LEU A 73 -12.43 -4.06 -2.70
C LEU A 73 -11.57 -4.14 -1.43
N ASP A 74 -10.40 -4.76 -1.56
CA ASP A 74 -9.43 -4.90 -0.47
C ASP A 74 -8.67 -3.59 -0.24
N ILE A 75 -8.11 -3.44 0.96
CA ILE A 75 -7.37 -2.25 1.34
C ILE A 75 -6.17 -1.99 0.43
N GLU A 76 -5.48 -3.03 -0.05
CA GLU A 76 -4.35 -2.85 -0.97
C GLU A 76 -4.82 -2.39 -2.35
N GLN A 77 -5.99 -2.85 -2.79
CA GLN A 77 -6.60 -2.40 -4.05
C GLN A 77 -7.02 -0.93 -3.95
N ILE A 78 -7.60 -0.52 -2.82
CA ILE A 78 -7.92 0.89 -2.53
C ILE A 78 -6.65 1.74 -2.59
N LYS A 79 -5.57 1.30 -1.95
CA LYS A 79 -4.29 2.02 -1.96
C LYS A 79 -3.75 2.18 -3.38
N GLU A 80 -3.77 1.12 -4.18
CA GLU A 80 -3.27 1.18 -5.55
C GLU A 80 -4.11 2.13 -6.44
N ILE A 81 -5.44 2.07 -6.33
CA ILE A 81 -6.34 2.99 -7.03
C ILE A 81 -6.02 4.45 -6.64
N LEU A 82 -5.83 4.72 -5.35
CA LEU A 82 -5.50 6.06 -4.85
C LEU A 82 -4.11 6.52 -5.30
N ARG A 83 -3.09 5.65 -5.31
CA ARG A 83 -1.75 5.96 -5.85
C ARG A 83 -1.83 6.37 -7.32
N ILE A 84 -2.58 5.61 -8.13
CA ILE A 84 -2.79 5.91 -9.55
C ILE A 84 -3.49 7.26 -9.70
N GLU A 85 -4.53 7.52 -8.90
CA GLU A 85 -5.25 8.78 -8.95
C GLU A 85 -4.35 9.96 -8.56
N ILE A 86 -3.56 9.85 -7.50
CA ILE A 86 -2.57 10.87 -7.10
C ILE A 86 -1.58 11.17 -8.24
N ARG A 87 -1.03 10.14 -8.89
CA ARG A 87 -0.14 10.32 -10.07
C ARG A 87 -0.84 11.07 -11.20
N LYS A 88 -2.11 10.79 -11.48
CA LYS A 88 -2.90 11.53 -12.48
C LYS A 88 -3.09 13.00 -12.10
N GLN A 89 -3.37 13.29 -10.82
CA GLN A 89 -3.57 14.66 -10.33
C GLN A 89 -2.27 15.48 -10.40
N ILE A 90 -1.13 14.87 -10.06
CA ILE A 90 0.21 15.47 -10.24
C ILE A 90 0.43 15.81 -11.71
N LEU A 91 0.25 14.83 -12.60
CA LEU A 91 0.45 15.03 -14.04
C LEU A 91 -0.46 16.14 -14.61
N HIS A 92 -1.72 16.20 -14.19
CA HIS A 92 -2.62 17.28 -14.58
C HIS A 92 -2.08 18.65 -14.17
N SER A 93 -1.56 18.75 -12.95
CA SER A 93 -1.05 20.01 -12.41
C SER A 93 0.21 20.47 -13.15
N HIS A 94 1.10 19.55 -13.52
CA HIS A 94 2.23 19.87 -14.39
C HIS A 94 1.79 20.36 -15.77
N ARG A 95 0.78 19.75 -16.39
CA ARG A 95 0.26 20.24 -17.68
C ARG A 95 -0.25 21.68 -17.57
N VAL A 96 -0.89 22.04 -16.47
CA VAL A 96 -1.32 23.43 -16.22
C VAL A 96 -0.12 24.36 -16.09
N ARG A 97 0.92 23.96 -15.36
CA ARG A 97 2.17 24.73 -15.26
C ARG A 97 2.84 24.93 -16.63
N GLU A 98 3.03 23.86 -17.39
CA GLU A 98 3.66 23.93 -18.72
C GLU A 98 2.82 24.74 -19.73
N GLY A 99 1.49 24.73 -19.59
CA GLY A 99 0.59 25.56 -20.38
C GLY A 99 0.55 27.04 -19.96
N THR A 100 1.17 27.40 -18.83
CA THR A 100 1.22 28.78 -18.33
C THR A 100 2.43 29.51 -18.90
N ASN A 101 2.22 30.71 -19.46
CA ASN A 101 3.35 31.55 -19.87
C ASN A 101 4.06 32.11 -18.63
N ARG A 102 5.11 31.42 -18.18
CA ARG A 102 5.90 31.77 -16.98
C ARG A 102 6.80 33.00 -17.11
N TRP A 103 6.93 33.54 -18.32
CA TRP A 103 7.77 34.71 -18.61
C TRP A 103 6.95 36.01 -18.70
N ASP A 104 5.65 35.91 -18.45
CA ASP A 104 4.68 37.00 -18.51
C ASP A 104 3.84 36.98 -17.24
N ASP A 105 3.92 38.05 -16.45
CA ASP A 105 3.17 38.17 -15.20
C ASP A 105 1.65 38.10 -15.44
N ASP A 106 1.16 38.63 -16.57
CA ASP A 106 -0.24 38.50 -16.96
C ASP A 106 -0.58 37.06 -17.37
N GLY A 107 0.38 36.30 -17.89
CA GLY A 107 0.26 34.88 -18.17
C GLY A 107 0.06 34.07 -16.89
N ILE A 108 0.89 34.33 -15.87
CA ILE A 108 0.80 33.72 -14.54
C ILE A 108 -0.56 34.06 -13.90
N LYS A 109 -0.93 35.34 -13.89
CA LYS A 109 -2.20 35.81 -13.33
C LYS A 109 -3.41 35.15 -13.98
N ARG A 110 -3.45 35.08 -15.31
CA ARG A 110 -4.53 34.40 -16.06
C ARG A 110 -4.65 32.92 -15.68
N SER A 111 -3.53 32.24 -15.47
CA SER A 111 -3.54 30.83 -15.06
C SER A 111 -4.09 30.67 -13.64
N LEU A 112 -3.64 31.51 -12.71
CA LEU A 112 -4.15 31.53 -11.33
C LEU A 112 -5.65 31.81 -11.27
N ASP A 113 -6.14 32.80 -12.04
CA ASP A 113 -7.56 33.12 -12.14
C ASP A 113 -8.36 31.94 -12.70
N SER A 114 -7.82 31.23 -13.69
CA SER A 114 -8.45 30.02 -14.25
C SER A 114 -8.53 28.88 -13.23
N ILE A 115 -7.46 28.65 -12.47
CA ILE A 115 -7.41 27.65 -11.40
C ILE A 115 -8.44 28.00 -10.32
N GLN A 116 -8.46 29.26 -9.88
CA GLN A 116 -9.41 29.75 -8.88
C GLN A 116 -10.85 29.59 -9.34
N LYS A 117 -11.15 29.97 -10.58
CA LYS A 117 -12.49 29.82 -11.16
C LYS A 117 -12.94 28.36 -11.22
N LYS A 118 -12.04 27.42 -11.57
CA LYS A 118 -12.35 25.99 -11.56
C LYS A 118 -12.60 25.46 -10.15
N GLU A 119 -11.81 25.91 -9.18
CA GLU A 119 -11.97 25.54 -7.78
C GLU A 119 -13.30 26.05 -7.20
N THR A 120 -13.67 27.30 -7.48
CA THR A 120 -14.95 27.86 -7.01
C THR A 120 -16.13 27.10 -7.63
N ILE A 121 -16.11 26.85 -8.94
CA ILE A 121 -17.13 26.02 -9.61
C ILE A 121 -17.24 24.65 -8.95
N LEU A 122 -16.11 23.98 -8.67
CA LEU A 122 -16.10 22.68 -8.01
C LEU A 122 -16.72 22.76 -6.60
N LYS A 123 -16.30 23.74 -5.79
CA LYS A 123 -16.85 23.95 -4.43
C LYS A 123 -18.33 24.28 -4.46
N ASP A 124 -18.78 25.06 -5.43
CA ASP A 124 -20.19 25.43 -5.59
C ASP A 124 -21.01 24.20 -5.99
N ARG A 125 -20.55 23.39 -6.95
CA ARG A 125 -21.19 22.11 -7.30
C ARG A 125 -21.29 21.17 -6.10
N LEU A 126 -20.24 21.10 -5.28
CA LEU A 126 -20.25 20.28 -4.06
C LEU A 126 -21.27 20.76 -3.02
N LYS A 127 -21.58 22.06 -2.97
CA LYS A 127 -22.56 22.66 -2.06
C LYS A 127 -23.98 22.58 -2.60
N SER A 128 -24.21 22.98 -3.86
CA SER A 128 -25.54 23.12 -4.45
C SER A 128 -26.07 21.82 -5.06
N ASP A 129 -25.20 21.01 -5.65
CA ASP A 129 -25.55 19.79 -6.38
C ASP A 129 -24.63 18.60 -6.01
N SER A 130 -24.44 18.43 -4.70
CA SER A 130 -23.55 17.42 -4.13
C SER A 130 -23.87 16.01 -4.63
N LYS A 131 -25.16 15.69 -4.82
CA LYS A 131 -25.63 14.36 -5.22
C LYS A 131 -25.24 14.05 -6.66
N SER A 132 -25.50 14.98 -7.59
CA SER A 132 -25.12 14.80 -9.00
C SER A 132 -23.62 14.67 -9.16
N TYR A 133 -22.84 15.54 -8.50
CA TYR A 133 -21.38 15.47 -8.58
C TYR A 133 -20.81 14.16 -7.98
N LYS A 134 -21.36 13.70 -6.85
CA LYS A 134 -21.00 12.39 -6.29
C LYS A 134 -21.28 11.26 -7.28
N ASN A 135 -22.43 11.28 -7.95
CA ASN A 135 -22.76 10.27 -8.96
C ASN A 135 -21.77 10.29 -10.14
N GLU A 136 -21.33 11.47 -10.60
CA GLU A 136 -20.29 11.57 -11.65
C GLU A 136 -18.96 10.93 -11.22
N VAL A 137 -18.56 11.13 -9.96
CA VAL A 137 -17.34 10.52 -9.41
C VAL A 137 -17.53 9.01 -9.25
N GLU A 138 -18.70 8.56 -8.80
CA GLU A 138 -19.04 7.14 -8.69
C GLU A 138 -19.02 6.43 -10.04
N SER A 139 -19.58 7.02 -11.10
CA SER A 139 -19.53 6.45 -12.45
C SER A 139 -18.10 6.26 -12.95
N LYS A 140 -17.21 7.24 -12.71
CA LYS A 140 -15.77 7.11 -13.05
C LYS A 140 -15.09 6.03 -12.23
N LEU A 141 -15.42 5.92 -10.95
CA LEU A 141 -14.90 4.86 -10.09
C LEU A 141 -15.37 3.48 -10.56
N GLU A 142 -16.63 3.34 -10.95
CA GLU A 142 -17.18 2.09 -11.50
C GLU A 142 -16.45 1.65 -12.76
N GLU A 143 -16.14 2.57 -13.68
CA GLU A 143 -15.32 2.27 -14.85
C GLU A 143 -13.92 1.77 -14.47
N ILE A 144 -13.26 2.41 -13.49
CA ILE A 144 -11.94 1.99 -13.00
C ILE A 144 -12.02 0.61 -12.34
N LEU A 145 -12.98 0.39 -11.45
CA LEU A 145 -13.14 -0.87 -10.72
C LEU A 145 -13.45 -2.01 -11.69
N LYS A 146 -14.33 -1.77 -12.67
CA LYS A 146 -14.64 -2.75 -13.73
C LYS A 146 -13.41 -3.07 -14.57
N SER A 147 -12.56 -2.08 -14.88
CA SER A 147 -11.31 -2.32 -15.62
C SER A 147 -10.29 -3.17 -14.85
N LEU A 148 -10.40 -3.19 -13.52
CA LEU A 148 -9.56 -3.99 -12.63
C LEU A 148 -10.22 -5.32 -12.23
N ASP A 149 -11.38 -5.64 -12.80
CA ASP A 149 -12.17 -6.84 -12.47
C ASP A 149 -12.57 -6.87 -10.97
N ILE A 150 -12.91 -5.70 -10.41
CA ILE A 150 -13.33 -5.54 -9.01
C ILE A 150 -14.82 -5.23 -8.98
N HIS A 151 -15.60 -6.08 -8.31
CA HIS A 151 -17.02 -5.82 -8.07
C HIS A 151 -17.20 -5.15 -6.70
N VAL A 152 -17.94 -4.05 -6.65
CA VAL A 152 -18.14 -3.29 -5.41
C VAL A 152 -19.60 -2.87 -5.27
N GLU A 153 -20.16 -3.08 -4.08
CA GLU A 153 -21.46 -2.56 -3.71
C GLU A 153 -21.37 -1.04 -3.48
N LYS A 154 -22.16 -0.25 -4.21
CA LYS A 154 -22.16 1.23 -4.10
C LYS A 154 -22.43 1.74 -2.68
N ASN A 155 -23.18 0.95 -1.90
CA ASN A 155 -23.55 1.28 -0.53
C ASN A 155 -22.49 0.85 0.50
N SER A 156 -21.43 0.16 0.09
CA SER A 156 -20.33 -0.21 0.99
C SER A 156 -19.61 1.03 1.53
N LEU A 157 -19.15 0.93 2.77
CA LEU A 157 -18.43 2.03 3.43
C LEU A 157 -17.11 2.34 2.69
N GLU A 158 -16.46 1.30 2.19
CA GLU A 158 -15.19 1.33 1.46
C GLU A 158 -15.34 2.13 0.16
N PHE A 159 -16.40 1.86 -0.62
CA PHE A 159 -16.68 2.60 -1.85
C PHE A 159 -17.00 4.07 -1.56
N GLN A 160 -17.82 4.34 -0.53
CA GLN A 160 -18.14 5.72 -0.16
C GLN A 160 -16.90 6.50 0.30
N LYS A 161 -16.00 5.86 1.05
CA LYS A 161 -14.71 6.45 1.43
C LYS A 161 -13.84 6.70 0.21
N LEU A 162 -13.71 5.73 -0.70
CA LEU A 162 -12.95 5.87 -1.94
C LEU A 162 -13.46 7.03 -2.79
N ARG A 163 -14.79 7.17 -2.94
CA ARG A 163 -15.43 8.31 -3.61
C ARG A 163 -15.05 9.63 -2.96
N ASN A 164 -15.17 9.74 -1.64
CA ASN A 164 -14.84 10.98 -0.94
C ASN A 164 -13.35 11.33 -1.09
N ASN A 165 -12.45 10.33 -1.06
CA ASN A 165 -11.03 10.54 -1.30
C ASN A 165 -10.75 11.11 -2.70
N PHE A 166 -11.45 10.64 -3.74
CA PHE A 166 -11.31 11.20 -5.10
C PHE A 166 -11.74 12.67 -5.18
N ILE A 167 -12.78 13.04 -4.43
CA ILE A 167 -13.22 14.44 -4.31
C ILE A 167 -12.17 15.27 -3.58
N ASP A 168 -11.66 14.78 -2.45
CA ASP A 168 -10.60 15.45 -1.68
C ASP A 168 -9.33 15.65 -2.50
N LEU A 169 -8.90 14.63 -3.27
CA LEU A 169 -7.77 14.72 -4.19
C LEU A 169 -8.00 15.77 -5.29
N SER A 170 -9.23 15.85 -5.82
CA SER A 170 -9.59 16.85 -6.83
C SER A 170 -9.55 18.27 -6.28
N LEU A 171 -9.94 18.46 -5.01
CA LEU A 171 -9.82 19.75 -4.32
C LEU A 171 -8.34 20.08 -4.09
N LEU A 172 -7.57 19.16 -3.50
CA LEU A 172 -6.15 19.33 -3.19
C LEU A 172 -5.31 19.67 -4.44
N ARG A 173 -5.70 19.15 -5.61
CA ARG A 173 -5.04 19.46 -6.88
C ARG A 173 -5.03 20.96 -7.20
N HIS A 174 -6.07 21.72 -6.84
CA HIS A 174 -6.12 23.16 -7.15
C HIS A 174 -5.06 23.93 -6.35
N ASP A 175 -4.89 23.58 -5.08
CA ASP A 175 -3.80 24.10 -4.25
C ASP A 175 -2.46 23.77 -4.91
N TRP A 176 -2.27 22.52 -5.33
CA TRP A 176 -1.04 22.08 -5.98
C TRP A 176 -0.73 22.80 -7.29
N MET A 177 -1.75 23.04 -8.13
CA MET A 177 -1.59 23.83 -9.36
C MET A 177 -1.09 25.24 -9.06
N ARG A 178 -1.61 25.91 -8.01
CA ARG A 178 -1.17 27.26 -7.64
C ARG A 178 0.28 27.26 -7.16
N GLU A 179 0.67 26.27 -6.37
CA GLU A 179 2.06 26.10 -5.91
C GLU A 179 3.02 25.95 -7.10
N LEU A 180 2.66 25.12 -8.08
CA LEU A 180 3.45 24.91 -9.29
C LEU A 180 3.55 26.15 -10.18
N VAL A 181 2.45 26.89 -10.35
CA VAL A 181 2.42 28.13 -11.16
C VAL A 181 3.23 29.24 -10.48
N ASN A 182 3.15 29.36 -9.16
CA ASN A 182 3.91 30.34 -8.37
C ASN A 182 5.38 29.94 -8.13
N GLN A 183 5.81 28.77 -8.60
CA GLN A 183 7.18 28.27 -8.46
C GLN A 183 7.67 28.27 -7.00
N THR A 184 6.82 27.86 -6.06
CA THR A 184 7.12 27.91 -4.62
C THR A 184 8.24 26.95 -4.16
N GLY A 185 8.79 26.15 -5.08
CA GLY A 185 9.85 25.18 -4.82
C GLY A 185 9.36 23.83 -4.27
N LYS A 186 8.04 23.67 -4.06
CA LYS A 186 7.47 22.39 -3.65
C LYS A 186 7.63 21.34 -4.75
N THR A 187 7.72 20.09 -4.32
CA THR A 187 7.93 18.91 -5.16
C THR A 187 6.71 18.00 -5.20
N ASP A 188 6.68 17.06 -6.14
CA ASP A 188 5.63 16.04 -6.23
C ASP A 188 5.50 15.22 -4.94
N ASP A 189 6.60 15.04 -4.20
CA ASP A 189 6.58 14.35 -2.90
C ASP A 189 5.83 15.14 -1.84
N ASP A 190 5.84 16.48 -1.89
CA ASP A 190 5.04 17.31 -0.98
C ASP A 190 3.54 17.15 -1.25
N PHE A 191 3.15 17.00 -2.53
CA PHE A 191 1.78 16.66 -2.89
C PHE A 191 1.41 15.25 -2.42
N ARG A 192 2.28 14.25 -2.64
CA ARG A 192 2.06 12.86 -2.18
C ARG A 192 1.88 12.80 -0.66
N LYS A 193 2.72 13.51 0.10
CA LYS A 193 2.62 13.64 1.57
C LYS A 193 1.31 14.30 1.98
N SER A 194 0.94 15.41 1.34
CA SER A 194 -0.31 16.12 1.63
C SER A 194 -1.54 15.23 1.34
N ALA A 195 -1.51 14.50 0.23
CA ALA A 195 -2.56 13.56 -0.15
C ALA A 195 -2.69 12.40 0.84
N GLN A 196 -1.58 11.76 1.24
CA GLN A 196 -1.63 10.66 2.21
C GLN A 196 -2.16 11.14 3.57
N GLN A 197 -1.75 12.34 4.00
CA GLN A 197 -2.21 12.92 5.27
C GLN A 197 -3.70 13.24 5.21
N LYS A 198 -4.19 13.78 4.09
CA LYS A 198 -5.61 14.08 3.87
C LYS A 198 -6.47 12.81 3.87
N ILE A 199 -5.99 11.76 3.23
CA ILE A 199 -6.69 10.47 3.10
C ILE A 199 -6.61 9.65 4.41
N GLY A 200 -5.55 9.83 5.20
CA GLY A 200 -5.30 9.05 6.42
C GLY A 200 -4.89 7.61 6.14
N MET A 201 -4.22 7.36 5.01
CA MET A 201 -3.69 6.04 4.64
C MET A 201 -2.21 6.14 4.28
N ASP A 202 -1.46 5.10 4.65
CA ASP A 202 -0.08 4.96 4.21
C ASP A 202 -0.03 4.47 2.76
N LEU A 203 0.17 5.43 1.85
CA LEU A 203 0.16 5.22 0.41
C LEU A 203 1.58 5.13 -0.16
N PHE A 204 2.56 5.83 0.38
CA PHE A 204 3.91 5.89 -0.17
C PHE A 204 4.95 5.53 0.91
N PRO A 205 5.15 4.23 1.19
CA PRO A 205 6.13 3.77 2.17
C PRO A 205 7.54 4.32 1.91
N GLU A 206 7.91 4.51 0.65
CA GLU A 206 9.18 5.07 0.22
C GLU A 206 9.44 6.49 0.76
N LEU A 207 8.39 7.26 1.08
CA LEU A 207 8.52 8.61 1.64
C LEU A 207 8.75 8.62 3.15
N GLN A 208 8.57 7.47 3.83
CA GLN A 208 8.83 7.33 5.25
C GLN A 208 10.32 7.08 5.56
N GLU A 209 11.08 6.54 4.59
CA GLU A 209 12.49 6.15 4.75
C GLU A 209 13.44 7.32 5.07
N THR A 210 13.05 8.57 4.74
CA THR A 210 13.79 9.77 5.15
C THR A 210 14.02 9.81 6.67
N SER A 211 13.03 9.37 7.45
CA SER A 211 13.09 9.37 8.91
C SER A 211 14.15 8.38 9.45
N ILE A 212 14.32 7.21 8.83
CA ILE A 212 15.24 6.17 9.32
C ILE A 212 16.70 6.56 9.07
N ASN A 213 16.98 7.23 7.95
CA ASN A 213 18.31 7.75 7.67
C ASN A 213 18.65 8.97 8.55
N ASP A 214 17.66 9.77 8.93
CA ASP A 214 17.84 10.86 9.90
C ASP A 214 18.09 10.32 11.32
N PHE A 215 17.44 9.21 11.72
CA PHE A 215 17.77 8.49 12.96
C PHE A 215 19.19 7.89 12.94
N ARG A 216 19.66 7.38 11.79
CA ARG A 216 21.04 6.88 11.66
C ARG A 216 22.08 8.00 11.72
N LYS A 217 21.78 9.17 11.16
CA LYS A 217 22.65 10.35 11.21
C LYS A 217 22.70 10.98 12.61
N SER A 218 21.56 11.05 13.32
CA SER A 218 21.52 11.55 14.70
C SER A 218 22.20 10.59 15.69
N ALA A 219 22.07 9.27 15.51
CA ALA A 219 22.80 8.27 16.30
C ALA A 219 24.33 8.29 16.06
N GLN A 220 24.78 8.77 14.90
CA GLN A 220 26.21 8.95 14.60
C GLN A 220 26.78 10.30 15.10
N GLN A 221 25.93 11.27 15.44
CA GLN A 221 26.36 12.57 15.98
C GLN A 221 26.50 12.61 17.51
N GLU A 222 26.05 11.58 18.23
CA GLU A 222 26.20 11.48 19.71
C GLU A 222 27.44 10.72 20.20
N VAL A 223 28.49 10.59 19.37
CA VAL A 223 29.84 10.24 19.87
C VAL A 223 30.75 11.46 19.80
N LYS A 224 30.38 12.51 20.55
CA LYS A 224 31.37 13.49 21.03
C LYS A 224 32.01 12.92 22.29
N TYR A 225 33.31 12.60 22.20
CA TYR A 225 34.14 12.29 23.35
C TYR A 225 34.04 13.43 24.38
N ASN A 226 33.30 13.19 25.45
CA ASN A 226 33.34 14.04 26.63
C ASN A 226 34.65 13.75 27.36
N SER A 227 35.63 14.61 27.15
CA SER A 227 36.81 14.75 28.00
C SER A 227 36.35 15.16 29.40
N VAL A 228 36.21 14.18 30.30
CA VAL A 228 36.17 14.41 31.75
C VAL A 228 37.57 14.10 32.29
N ALA A 229 38.08 15.03 33.08
CA ALA A 229 39.43 15.05 33.64
C ALA A 229 39.89 13.70 34.19
N GLY A 230 41.11 13.28 33.80
CA GLY A 230 41.85 12.23 34.47
C GLY A 230 42.34 11.09 33.57
N LYS A 231 43.48 11.35 32.92
CA LYS A 231 44.38 10.40 32.23
C LYS A 231 43.92 9.85 30.87
N ASN A 232 44.85 9.87 29.92
CA ASN A 232 44.62 9.40 28.55
C ASN A 232 44.53 7.87 28.52
N ILE A 233 43.75 7.33 27.58
CA ILE A 233 43.56 5.87 27.39
C ILE A 233 44.90 5.12 27.27
N SER A 234 45.96 5.76 26.76
CA SER A 234 47.30 5.16 26.70
C SER A 234 47.94 4.91 28.06
N GLU A 235 47.61 5.70 29.09
CA GLU A 235 48.10 5.49 30.46
C GLU A 235 47.45 4.26 31.11
N TYR A 236 46.17 3.99 30.82
CA TYR A 236 45.49 2.78 31.29
C TYR A 236 46.01 1.52 30.60
N ALA A 237 46.40 1.61 29.33
CA ALA A 237 47.04 0.51 28.62
C ALA A 237 48.41 0.17 29.25
N GLY A 238 49.22 1.17 29.60
CA GLY A 238 50.50 0.97 30.29
C GLY A 238 50.34 0.23 31.62
N LEU A 239 49.42 0.70 32.47
CA LEU A 239 49.15 0.09 33.78
C LEU A 239 48.67 -1.36 33.68
N PHE A 240 47.97 -1.72 32.60
CA PHE A 240 47.52 -3.09 32.37
C PHE A 240 48.70 -4.02 32.04
N TYR A 241 49.62 -3.59 31.18
CA TYR A 241 50.80 -4.39 30.83
C TYR A 241 51.79 -4.53 31.99
N ASP A 242 51.94 -3.48 32.80
CA ASP A 242 52.81 -3.50 33.98
C ASP A 242 52.27 -4.43 35.07
N ARG A 243 50.94 -4.45 35.29
CA ARG A 243 50.30 -5.38 36.23
C ARG A 243 50.45 -6.84 35.78
N LYS A 244 50.28 -7.09 34.49
CA LYS A 244 50.42 -8.44 33.93
C LYS A 244 51.85 -8.98 34.03
N ARG A 245 52.85 -8.10 33.92
CA ARG A 245 54.27 -8.46 34.09
C ARG A 245 54.62 -8.83 35.52
N LEU A 246 54.00 -8.20 36.52
CA LEU A 246 54.24 -8.52 37.93
C LEU A 246 53.60 -9.86 38.33
N GLU A 247 52.44 -10.20 37.76
CA GLU A 247 51.75 -11.49 37.97
C GLU A 247 52.51 -12.67 37.33
N GLU A 248 53.31 -12.44 36.29
CA GLU A 248 54.13 -13.48 35.65
C GLU A 248 55.49 -13.73 36.35
N THR A 249 55.83 -12.92 37.37
CA THR A 249 57.11 -13.02 38.12
C THR A 249 56.97 -13.41 39.60
N SER A 250 55.78 -13.83 40.05
CA SER A 250 55.52 -14.40 41.39
C SER A 250 55.25 -15.89 41.35
#